data_AF-A0A094GMQ7-F1
#
_entry.id   AF-A0A094GMQ7-F1
#
_cell.length_a   1.000
_cell.length_b   1.000
_cell.length_c   1.000
_cell.angle_alpha   90.00
_cell.angle_beta   90.00
_cell.angle_gamma   90.00
#
_symmetry.space_group_name_H-M   'P 1'
#
loop_
_entity.id
_entity.type
_entity.pdbx_description
1 polymer ?
#
loop_
_entity_poly.entity_id
_entity_poly.type
_entity_poly.pdbx_seq_one_letter_code
_entity_poly.pdbx_strand_id
1 'polypeptide(L)'
;MRIRLPFAGAFLILLLGAAYLGLSSLQLALHINDKALHFLTFFLLTLCFYWILDTSRRRTLNLTLSICTAFLGVGSEFLQALLPNGRDFDAYDILANVLGSLAAVGLSTWYHKRMVERKRLRKNYSAVPGEDGDGDMDVELGEGGGAQESGVVPGHTAPQAVSLEEEVDAWDENAEDTWEEEDAGV
;
A
#
# COMPACT_ATOMS: atom_id res chain seq x y z
N MET A 1 12.92 -2.75 7.34
CA MET A 1 12.53 -1.76 6.31
C MET A 1 13.56 -1.83 5.22
N ARG A 2 13.19 -2.29 4.03
CA ARG A 2 14.10 -2.35 2.87
C ARG A 2 14.00 -1.03 2.10
N ILE A 3 15.07 -0.65 1.40
CA ILE A 3 15.13 0.58 0.60
C ILE A 3 15.29 0.19 -0.86
N ARG A 4 14.45 0.77 -1.73
CA ARG A 4 14.54 0.58 -3.17
C ARG A 4 15.52 1.60 -3.75
N LEU A 5 16.78 1.20 -3.85
CA LEU A 5 17.92 2.02 -4.30
C LEU A 5 17.67 2.86 -5.57
N PRO A 6 17.05 2.36 -6.67
CA PRO A 6 16.84 3.18 -7.87
C PRO A 6 15.96 4.41 -7.60
N PHE A 7 14.90 4.25 -6.79
CA PHE A 7 14.04 5.36 -6.41
C PHE A 7 14.74 6.34 -5.47
N ALA A 8 15.57 5.83 -4.56
CA ALA A 8 16.38 6.66 -3.67
C ALA A 8 17.39 7.52 -4.44
N GLY A 9 18.09 6.93 -5.42
CA GLY A 9 19.02 7.64 -6.28
C GLY A 9 18.33 8.70 -7.13
N ALA A 10 17.21 8.36 -7.78
CA ALA A 10 16.41 9.31 -8.55
C ALA A 10 15.89 10.47 -7.67
N PHE A 11 15.37 10.15 -6.48
CA PHE A 11 14.93 11.17 -5.52
C PHE A 11 16.06 12.11 -5.12
N LEU A 12 17.25 11.57 -4.81
CA LEU A 12 18.39 12.39 -4.41
C LEU A 12 18.85 13.32 -5.55
N ILE A 13 18.90 12.83 -6.79
CA ILE A 13 19.22 13.66 -7.96
C ILE A 13 18.17 14.76 -8.15
N LEU A 14 16.87 14.42 -8.09
CA LEU A 14 15.79 15.39 -8.20
C LEU A 14 15.84 16.42 -7.07
N LEU A 15 16.13 16.00 -5.83
CA LEU A 15 16.21 16.86 -4.66
C LEU A 15 17.36 17.86 -4.79
N LEU A 16 18.54 17.39 -5.21
CA LEU A 16 19.69 18.27 -5.44
C LEU A 16 19.42 19.24 -6.60
N GLY A 17 18.80 18.78 -7.68
CA GLY A 17 18.40 19.63 -8.80
C GLY A 17 17.38 20.70 -8.38
N ALA A 18 16.34 20.31 -7.63
CA ALA A 18 15.33 21.22 -7.10
C ALA A 18 15.94 22.23 -6.12
N ALA A 19 16.83 21.79 -5.23
CA ALA A 19 17.53 22.69 -4.31
C ALA A 19 18.43 23.68 -5.07
N TYR A 20 19.16 23.23 -6.09
CA TYR A 20 19.98 24.11 -6.92
C TYR A 20 19.14 25.15 -7.65
N LEU A 21 18.03 24.75 -8.29
CA LEU A 21 17.17 25.67 -9.03
C LEU A 21 16.36 26.61 -8.11
N GLY A 22 15.88 26.09 -6.98
CA GLY A 22 15.02 26.85 -6.06
C GLY A 22 15.77 27.78 -5.12
N LEU A 23 16.99 27.41 -4.70
CA LEU A 23 17.75 28.18 -3.71
C LEU A 23 18.86 29.05 -4.33
N SER A 24 19.22 28.83 -5.59
CA SER A 24 20.14 29.73 -6.29
C SER A 24 19.46 31.04 -6.66
N SER A 25 20.27 32.07 -6.90
CA SER A 25 19.81 33.34 -7.49
C SER A 25 19.48 33.22 -8.98
N LEU A 26 19.54 32.01 -9.55
CA LEU A 26 19.30 31.75 -10.96
C LEU A 26 17.80 31.71 -11.19
N GLN A 27 17.23 32.86 -11.50
CA GLN A 27 15.87 32.93 -12.02
C GLN A 27 15.92 32.38 -13.45
N LEU A 28 15.46 31.14 -13.64
CA LEU A 28 15.33 30.53 -14.95
C LEU A 28 14.52 31.48 -15.85
N ALA A 29 15.19 32.21 -16.73
CA ALA A 29 14.57 33.08 -17.75
C ALA A 29 13.83 32.29 -18.85
N LEU A 30 13.62 30.99 -18.63
CA LEU A 30 12.75 30.18 -19.47
C LEU A 30 11.32 30.63 -19.19
N HIS A 31 10.51 30.77 -20.25
CA HIS A 31 9.09 31.15 -20.18
C HIS A 31 8.19 30.05 -19.57
N ILE A 32 8.71 29.31 -18.58
CA ILE A 32 7.99 28.26 -17.87
C ILE A 32 7.20 28.92 -16.75
N ASN A 33 5.94 28.52 -16.60
CA ASN A 33 5.10 28.98 -15.51
C ASN A 33 5.68 28.48 -14.18
N ASP A 34 6.11 29.41 -13.32
CA ASP A 34 6.72 29.17 -12.02
C ASP A 34 5.87 28.23 -11.15
N LYS A 35 4.55 28.42 -11.11
CA LYS A 35 3.62 27.56 -10.34
C LYS A 35 3.53 26.15 -10.90
N ALA A 36 3.58 26.01 -12.22
CA ALA A 36 3.62 24.70 -12.86
C ALA A 36 4.94 23.96 -12.59
N LEU A 37 6.06 24.70 -12.53
CA LEU A 37 7.36 24.14 -12.17
C LEU A 37 7.37 23.64 -10.73
N HIS A 38 6.85 24.43 -9.79
CA HIS A 38 6.65 24.04 -8.40
C HIS A 38 5.78 22.78 -8.29
N PHE A 39 4.61 22.77 -8.92
CA PHE A 39 3.74 21.59 -8.96
C PHE A 39 4.45 20.34 -9.48
N LEU A 40 5.11 20.43 -10.64
CA LEU A 40 5.75 19.28 -11.28
C LEU A 40 6.95 18.77 -10.47
N THR A 41 7.75 19.68 -9.89
CA THR A 41 8.92 19.33 -9.08
C THR A 41 8.49 18.55 -7.84
N PHE A 42 7.49 19.06 -7.12
CA PHE A 42 6.98 18.38 -5.93
C PHE A 42 6.20 17.11 -6.26
N PHE A 43 5.54 17.05 -7.41
CA PHE A 43 4.94 15.81 -7.90
C PHE A 43 6.01 14.72 -8.11
N LEU A 44 7.09 15.02 -8.84
CA LEU A 44 8.15 14.04 -9.13
C LEU A 44 8.92 13.64 -7.87
N LEU A 45 9.27 14.60 -7.00
CA LEU A 45 9.92 14.31 -5.72
C LEU A 45 9.06 13.38 -4.85
N THR A 46 7.77 13.69 -4.71
CA THR A 46 6.86 12.90 -3.88
C THR A 46 6.61 11.52 -4.49
N LEU A 47 6.49 11.43 -5.83
CA LEU A 47 6.35 10.17 -6.55
C LEU A 47 7.57 9.28 -6.29
N CYS A 48 8.79 9.78 -6.50
CA CYS A 48 9.99 9.00 -6.22
C CYS A 48 10.08 8.60 -4.74
N PHE A 49 9.83 9.54 -3.82
CA PHE A 49 9.93 9.30 -2.38
C PHE A 49 9.00 8.20 -1.89
N TYR A 50 7.74 8.20 -2.34
CA TYR A 50 6.74 7.20 -1.95
C TYR A 50 7.24 5.76 -2.23
N TRP A 51 7.99 5.57 -3.32
CA TRP A 51 8.49 4.26 -3.73
C TRP A 51 9.88 3.90 -3.15
N ILE A 52 10.50 4.76 -2.34
CA ILE A 52 11.80 4.48 -1.71
C ILE A 52 11.68 3.38 -0.65
N LEU A 53 10.69 3.50 0.23
CA LEU A 53 10.60 2.68 1.43
C LEU A 53 9.69 1.48 1.20
N ASP A 54 10.24 0.30 1.41
CA ASP A 54 9.50 -0.94 1.41
C ASP A 54 9.04 -1.25 2.84
N THR A 55 7.84 -0.77 3.16
CA THR A 55 7.18 -0.89 4.48
C THR A 55 5.65 -0.81 4.32
N SER A 56 4.91 -0.87 5.43
CA SER A 56 3.44 -0.78 5.43
C SER A 56 2.96 0.50 4.75
N ARG A 57 1.85 0.44 4.01
CA ARG A 57 1.25 1.59 3.30
C ARG A 57 0.99 2.74 4.24
N ARG A 58 0.46 2.49 5.45
CA ARG A 58 0.23 3.55 6.46
C ARG A 58 1.51 4.32 6.80
N ARG A 59 2.62 3.60 7.03
CA ARG A 59 3.91 4.22 7.35
C ARG A 59 4.48 4.97 6.15
N THR A 60 4.42 4.39 4.95
CA THR A 60 4.86 5.06 3.73
C THR A 60 4.09 6.35 3.48
N LEU A 61 2.76 6.33 3.66
CA LEU A 61 1.91 7.51 3.54
C LEU A 61 2.26 8.60 4.54
N ASN A 62 2.33 8.25 5.83
CA ASN A 62 2.65 9.21 6.88
C ASN A 62 4.03 9.85 6.67
N LEU A 63 5.03 9.05 6.29
CA LEU A 63 6.38 9.56 6.01
C LEU A 63 6.40 10.45 4.77
N THR A 64 5.72 10.05 3.69
CA THR A 64 5.67 10.82 2.45
C THR A 64 4.98 12.17 2.66
N LEU A 65 3.83 12.19 3.34
CA LEU A 65 3.11 13.43 3.65
C LEU A 65 3.92 14.33 4.60
N SER A 66 4.56 13.75 5.62
CA SER A 66 5.36 14.53 6.57
C SER A 66 6.60 15.14 5.91
N ILE A 67 7.31 14.37 5.09
CA ILE A 67 8.58 14.79 4.49
C ILE A 67 8.34 15.62 3.23
N CYS A 68 7.58 15.11 2.27
CA CYS A 68 7.44 15.77 0.98
C CYS A 68 6.39 16.89 1.00
N THR A 69 5.23 16.68 1.63
CA THR A 69 4.16 17.69 1.62
C THR A 69 4.39 18.75 2.68
N ALA A 70 4.61 18.36 3.94
CA ALA A 70 4.80 19.32 5.02
C ALA A 70 6.22 19.92 5.00
N PHE A 71 7.25 19.11 5.23
CA PHE A 71 8.60 19.66 5.42
C PHE A 71 9.19 20.26 4.14
N LEU A 72 9.20 19.53 3.03
CA LEU A 72 9.72 20.06 1.77
C LEU A 72 8.73 21.05 1.15
N GLY A 73 7.45 20.69 1.01
CA GLY A 73 6.45 21.49 0.28
C GLY A 73 6.13 22.84 0.90
N VAL A 74 6.05 22.91 2.22
CA VAL A 74 5.86 24.17 2.95
C VAL A 74 7.21 24.78 3.30
N GLY A 75 8.14 24.00 3.84
CA GLY A 75 9.42 24.49 4.34
C GLY A 75 10.35 25.05 3.26
N SER A 76 10.26 24.61 2.00
CA SER A 76 11.07 25.19 0.92
C SER A 76 10.78 26.66 0.71
N GLU A 77 9.52 27.08 0.84
CA GLU A 77 9.09 28.47 0.65
C GLU A 77 9.67 29.36 1.75
N PHE A 78 9.55 28.91 3.00
CA PHE A 78 10.17 29.60 4.13
C PHE A 78 11.69 29.67 3.98
N LEU A 79 12.32 28.58 3.53
CA LEU A 79 13.77 28.56 3.34
C LEU A 79 14.20 29.52 2.22
N GLN A 80 13.45 29.60 1.12
CA GLN A 80 13.71 30.55 0.04
C GLN A 80 13.60 32.00 0.53
N ALA A 81 12.56 32.34 1.27
CA ALA A 81 12.34 33.68 1.82
C ALA A 81 13.38 34.09 2.88
N LEU A 82 13.97 33.12 3.60
CA LEU A 82 15.01 33.37 4.59
C LEU A 82 16.41 33.54 3.99
N LEU A 83 16.64 33.05 2.77
CA LEU A 83 17.94 33.11 2.11
C LEU A 83 18.03 34.35 1.22
N PRO A 84 19.21 34.98 1.11
CA PRO A 84 19.42 36.12 0.23
C PRO A 84 19.60 35.66 -1.23
N ASN A 85 18.58 34.99 -1.78
CA ASN A 85 18.55 34.48 -3.15
C ASN A 85 17.70 35.37 -4.10
N GLY A 86 17.06 36.42 -3.57
CA GLY A 86 16.21 37.33 -4.33
C GLY A 86 14.83 36.77 -4.68
N ARG A 87 14.32 35.81 -3.89
CA ARG A 87 12.94 35.30 -3.97
C ARG A 87 12.15 35.71 -2.74
N ASP A 88 10.95 36.23 -2.98
CA ASP A 88 9.99 36.57 -1.94
C ASP A 88 9.08 35.38 -1.63
N PHE A 89 8.51 35.38 -0.42
CA PHE A 89 7.54 34.39 0.01
C PHE A 89 6.24 34.49 -0.81
N ASP A 90 5.79 33.37 -1.38
CA ASP A 90 4.53 33.24 -2.11
C ASP A 90 3.69 32.03 -1.66
N ALA A 91 2.51 32.30 -1.12
CA ALA A 91 1.57 31.26 -0.68
C ALA A 91 1.04 30.39 -1.83
N TYR A 92 1.03 30.90 -3.08
CA TYR A 92 0.62 30.12 -4.24
C TYR A 92 1.67 29.08 -4.65
N ASP A 93 2.96 29.29 -4.31
CA ASP A 93 3.99 28.26 -4.48
C ASP A 93 3.80 27.10 -3.51
N ILE A 94 3.49 27.40 -2.25
CA ILE A 94 3.11 26.38 -1.28
C ILE A 94 1.89 25.59 -1.78
N LEU A 95 0.87 26.28 -2.31
CA LEU A 95 -0.31 25.60 -2.85
C LEU A 95 0.06 24.67 -4.01
N ALA A 96 0.91 25.13 -4.94
CA ALA A 96 1.39 24.32 -6.06
C ALA A 96 2.18 23.08 -5.57
N ASN A 97 3.08 23.26 -4.61
CA ASN A 97 3.87 22.19 -4.00
C ASN A 97 2.97 21.13 -3.35
N VAL A 98 1.99 21.58 -2.56
CA VAL A 98 1.02 20.73 -1.87
C VAL A 98 0.18 19.95 -2.89
N LEU A 99 -0.39 20.62 -3.89
CA LEU A 99 -1.19 19.97 -4.94
C LEU A 99 -0.38 18.93 -5.72
N GLY A 100 0.87 19.25 -6.08
CA GLY A 100 1.77 18.32 -6.75
C GLY A 100 2.05 17.07 -5.91
N SER A 101 2.37 17.26 -4.63
CA SER A 101 2.63 16.15 -3.71
C SER A 101 1.40 15.27 -3.49
N LEU A 102 0.21 15.87 -3.29
CA LEU A 102 -1.03 15.12 -3.09
C LEU A 102 -1.45 14.35 -4.36
N ALA A 103 -1.26 14.93 -5.54
CA ALA A 103 -1.49 14.25 -6.81
C ALA A 103 -0.59 13.02 -6.96
N ALA A 104 0.70 13.13 -6.60
CA ALA A 104 1.64 12.01 -6.62
C ALA A 104 1.30 10.90 -5.61
N VAL A 105 0.87 11.27 -4.40
CA VAL A 105 0.37 10.32 -3.38
C VAL A 105 -0.90 9.62 -3.88
N GLY A 106 -1.85 10.37 -4.44
CA GLY A 106 -3.08 9.81 -5.01
C GLY A 106 -2.79 8.80 -6.12
N LEU A 107 -1.93 9.15 -7.07
CA LEU A 107 -1.51 8.26 -8.14
C LEU A 107 -0.79 7.01 -7.61
N SER A 108 0.15 7.19 -6.67
CA SER A 108 0.93 6.09 -6.10
C SER A 108 0.06 5.11 -5.32
N THR A 109 -0.87 5.62 -4.49
CA THR A 109 -1.80 4.78 -3.73
C THR A 109 -2.77 4.04 -4.64
N TRP A 110 -3.31 4.69 -5.66
CA TRP A 110 -4.16 4.06 -6.66
C TRP A 110 -3.42 2.94 -7.39
N TYR A 111 -2.19 3.20 -7.85
CA TYR A 111 -1.36 2.20 -8.53
C TYR A 111 -1.02 1.03 -7.61
N HIS A 112 -0.64 1.30 -6.35
CA HIS A 112 -0.33 0.28 -5.36
C HIS A 112 -1.53 -0.65 -5.13
N LYS A 113 -2.75 -0.09 -4.98
CA LYS A 113 -3.99 -0.86 -4.84
C LYS A 113 -4.24 -1.75 -6.07
N ARG A 114 -4.16 -1.19 -7.27
CA ARG A 114 -4.35 -1.95 -8.53
C ARG A 114 -3.33 -3.07 -8.71
N MET A 115 -2.08 -2.86 -8.28
CA MET A 115 -1.03 -3.87 -8.35
C MET A 115 -1.34 -5.06 -7.42
N VAL A 116 -1.80 -4.80 -6.20
CA VAL A 116 -2.19 -5.85 -5.24
C VAL A 116 -3.40 -6.64 -5.75
N GLU A 117 -4.42 -5.96 -6.27
CA GLU A 117 -5.60 -6.61 -6.88
C GLU A 117 -5.20 -7.57 -8.00
N ARG A 118 -4.29 -7.15 -8.90
CA ARG A 118 -3.78 -8.00 -9.99
C ARG A 118 -2.99 -9.20 -9.48
N LYS A 119 -2.16 -9.03 -8.43
CA LYS A 119 -1.42 -10.14 -7.81
C LYS A 119 -2.37 -11.17 -7.20
N ARG A 120 -3.45 -10.73 -6.53
CA ARG A 120 -4.48 -11.61 -5.95
C ARG A 120 -5.19 -12.44 -7.02
N LEU A 121 -5.62 -11.79 -8.11
CA LEU A 121 -6.25 -12.48 -9.24
C LEU A 121 -5.32 -13.55 -9.83
N ARG A 122 -4.03 -13.26 -10.04
CA ARG A 122 -3.06 -14.25 -10.55
C ARG A 122 -2.86 -15.45 -9.64
N LYS A 123 -2.87 -15.26 -8.31
CA LYS A 123 -2.74 -16.35 -7.33
C LYS A 123 -3.98 -17.27 -7.35
N ASN A 124 -5.18 -16.69 -7.47
CA ASN A 124 -6.43 -17.47 -7.50
C ASN A 124 -6.63 -18.32 -8.77
N TYR A 125 -5.98 -17.97 -9.88
CA TYR A 125 -6.01 -18.79 -11.11
C TYR A 125 -4.88 -19.84 -11.18
N SER A 126 -3.85 -19.72 -10.33
CA SER A 126 -2.73 -20.67 -10.28
C SER A 126 -3.00 -21.76 -9.24
N ALA A 127 -4.01 -22.60 -9.48
CA ALA A 127 -4.32 -23.78 -8.68
C ALA A 127 -3.36 -24.95 -8.96
N VAL A 128 -2.05 -24.70 -8.93
CA VAL A 128 -1.02 -25.75 -8.89
C VAL A 128 -0.24 -25.55 -7.59
N PRO A 129 -0.45 -26.40 -6.57
CA PRO A 129 0.32 -26.35 -5.34
C PRO A 129 1.68 -27.00 -5.58
N GLY A 130 2.70 -26.19 -5.88
CA GLY A 130 4.08 -26.65 -5.95
C GLY A 130 4.99 -25.59 -6.55
N GLU A 131 5.92 -25.10 -5.73
CA GLU A 131 6.91 -24.04 -6.02
C GLU A 131 6.23 -22.68 -6.30
N ASP A 132 6.34 -21.69 -5.43
CA ASP A 132 7.51 -20.82 -5.46
C ASP A 132 7.87 -20.29 -4.06
N GLY A 133 9.11 -20.55 -3.69
CA GLY A 133 9.77 -19.86 -2.61
C GLY A 133 10.07 -18.40 -2.97
N ASP A 134 10.17 -17.62 -1.89
CA ASP A 134 10.96 -16.39 -1.76
C ASP A 134 10.30 -15.07 -2.21
N GLY A 135 9.96 -14.24 -1.20
CA GLY A 135 10.40 -12.85 -1.26
C GLY A 135 9.40 -11.71 -1.01
N ASP A 136 8.09 -11.92 -1.03
CA ASP A 136 7.12 -10.81 -0.92
C ASP A 136 6.10 -11.11 0.18
N MET A 137 6.49 -10.90 1.45
CA MET A 137 5.54 -10.78 2.55
C MET A 137 4.56 -9.65 2.19
N ASP A 138 3.30 -10.02 1.94
CA ASP A 138 2.16 -9.10 1.92
C ASP A 138 2.05 -8.48 3.33
N VAL A 139 2.86 -7.44 3.61
CA VAL A 139 2.78 -6.65 4.85
C VAL A 139 1.67 -5.62 4.70
N GLU A 140 0.42 -6.11 4.65
CA GLU A 140 -0.77 -5.40 5.13
C GLU A 140 -1.98 -6.36 5.21
N LEU A 141 -1.91 -7.34 6.11
CA LEU A 141 -3.09 -7.89 6.79
C LEU A 141 -3.35 -7.02 8.02
N GLY A 142 -4.11 -5.94 7.81
CA GLY A 142 -4.33 -4.93 8.85
C GLY A 142 -5.35 -3.87 8.45
N GLU A 143 -6.44 -4.27 7.80
CA GLU A 143 -7.68 -3.49 7.78
C GLU A 143 -8.74 -4.36 8.46
N GLY A 144 -9.10 -3.99 9.68
CA GLY A 144 -9.92 -4.78 10.59
C GLY A 144 -11.33 -5.03 10.05
N GLY A 145 -11.77 -6.29 10.19
CA GLY A 145 -13.13 -6.71 9.91
C GLY A 145 -13.28 -8.22 10.04
N GLY A 146 -13.40 -8.70 11.28
CA GLY A 146 -13.77 -10.07 11.61
C GLY A 146 -12.61 -11.04 11.65
N ALA A 147 -12.45 -11.73 12.78
CA ALA A 147 -11.71 -12.97 12.83
C ALA A 147 -12.22 -13.87 11.69
N GLN A 148 -11.32 -14.33 10.83
CA GLN A 148 -11.60 -15.46 9.97
C GLN A 148 -11.92 -16.61 10.92
N GLU A 149 -13.20 -16.90 11.14
CA GLU A 149 -13.60 -18.11 11.84
C GLU A 149 -13.08 -19.26 10.98
N SER A 150 -12.01 -19.89 11.47
CA SER A 150 -11.70 -21.24 11.06
C SER A 150 -12.92 -22.04 11.45
N GLY A 151 -13.68 -22.52 10.47
CA GLY A 151 -14.86 -23.37 10.65
C GLY A 151 -14.46 -24.74 11.21
N VAL A 152 -13.84 -24.77 12.38
CA VAL A 152 -13.76 -25.94 13.24
C VAL A 152 -14.88 -25.75 14.23
N VAL A 153 -16.00 -26.42 13.99
CA VAL A 153 -17.06 -26.57 15.00
C VAL A 153 -16.48 -27.46 16.10
N PRO A 154 -16.20 -26.95 17.32
CA PRO A 154 -15.77 -27.80 18.42
C PRO A 154 -17.03 -28.16 19.19
N GLY A 155 -17.60 -29.33 18.88
CA GLY A 155 -18.71 -29.84 19.67
C GLY A 155 -19.59 -30.80 18.90
N HIS A 156 -19.17 -32.05 18.82
CA HIS A 156 -19.80 -33.13 19.56
C HIS A 156 -18.70 -34.14 19.87
N THR A 157 -18.71 -34.72 21.06
CA THR A 157 -17.80 -35.78 21.48
C THR A 157 -17.78 -36.88 20.43
N ALA A 158 -16.72 -36.90 19.60
CA ALA A 158 -16.53 -37.93 18.61
C ALA A 158 -16.36 -39.28 19.35
N PRO A 159 -17.20 -40.29 19.06
CA PRO A 159 -16.85 -41.66 19.37
C PRO A 159 -15.52 -41.98 18.68
N GLN A 160 -14.80 -42.96 19.21
CA GLN A 160 -13.51 -43.42 18.68
C GLN A 160 -13.54 -43.49 17.14
N ALA A 161 -12.52 -42.94 16.49
CA ALA A 161 -12.41 -42.91 15.04
C ALA A 161 -12.38 -44.35 14.49
N VAL A 162 -13.55 -44.84 14.09
CA VAL A 162 -13.72 -46.04 13.28
C VAL A 162 -13.17 -45.70 11.89
N SER A 163 -12.37 -46.58 11.29
CA SER A 163 -11.88 -46.30 9.93
C SER A 163 -13.05 -46.37 8.95
N LEU A 164 -12.98 -45.60 7.85
CA LEU A 164 -14.03 -45.61 6.82
C LEU A 164 -14.27 -47.01 6.24
N GLU A 165 -13.27 -47.89 6.31
CA GLU A 165 -13.40 -49.28 5.88
C GLU A 165 -14.28 -50.08 6.84
N GLU A 166 -14.10 -49.87 8.15
CA GLU A 166 -14.87 -50.54 9.20
C GLU A 166 -16.30 -50.00 9.31
N GLU A 167 -16.53 -48.73 8.97
CA GLU A 167 -17.88 -48.16 8.84
C GLU A 167 -18.67 -48.76 7.67
N VAL A 168 -18.01 -48.99 6.53
CA VAL A 168 -18.62 -49.64 5.36
C VAL A 168 -18.93 -51.11 5.62
N ASP A 169 -18.03 -51.83 6.30
CA ASP A 169 -18.25 -53.24 6.65
C ASP A 169 -19.36 -53.43 7.69
N ALA A 170 -19.60 -52.43 8.54
CA ALA A 170 -20.67 -52.42 9.53
C ALA A 170 -22.01 -51.89 8.99
N TRP A 171 -22.08 -51.51 7.71
CA TRP A 171 -23.29 -50.94 7.11
C TRP A 171 -24.33 -52.04 6.83
N ASP A 172 -25.42 -52.01 7.59
CA ASP A 172 -26.58 -52.87 7.36
C ASP A 172 -27.56 -52.20 6.40
N GLU A 173 -27.57 -52.65 5.14
CA GLU A 173 -28.46 -52.14 4.08
C GLU A 173 -29.96 -52.29 4.41
N ASN A 174 -30.33 -53.14 5.38
CA ASN A 174 -31.71 -53.35 5.80
C ASN A 174 -32.03 -52.73 7.17
N ALA A 175 -31.17 -51.85 7.71
CA ALA A 175 -31.48 -51.12 8.92
C ALA A 175 -32.79 -50.35 8.75
N GLU A 176 -33.70 -50.48 9.72
CA GLU A 176 -34.96 -49.73 9.70
C GLU A 176 -34.66 -48.23 9.71
N ASP A 177 -35.11 -47.54 8.68
CA ASP A 177 -34.99 -46.09 8.51
C ASP A 177 -35.83 -45.38 9.60
N THR A 178 -35.25 -45.12 10.77
CA THR A 178 -35.93 -44.43 11.90
C THR A 178 -36.04 -42.91 11.70
N TRP A 179 -35.98 -42.41 10.46
CA TRP A 179 -36.03 -40.99 10.14
C TRP A 179 -37.38 -40.32 10.45
N GLU A 180 -38.44 -41.09 10.72
CA GLU A 180 -39.79 -40.56 11.00
C GLU A 180 -40.13 -40.40 12.51
N GLU A 181 -39.31 -40.87 13.44
CA GLU A 181 -39.65 -40.79 14.88
C GLU A 181 -39.24 -39.48 15.58
N GLU A 182 -38.45 -38.61 14.94
CA GLU A 182 -38.00 -37.34 15.56
C GLU A 182 -38.95 -36.15 15.33
N ASP A 183 -39.99 -36.27 14.48
CA ASP A 183 -40.88 -35.15 14.12
C ASP A 183 -42.37 -35.33 14.53
N ALA A 184 -42.66 -36.25 15.45
CA ALA A 184 -44.01 -36.43 16.03
C ALA A 184 -43.96 -36.32 17.56
N GLY A 185 -44.08 -35.09 18.06
CA GLY A 185 -43.98 -34.76 19.48
C GLY A 185 -45.13 -35.20 20.38
N VAL A 186 -44.88 -35.08 21.70
CA VAL A 186 -45.58 -34.23 22.69
C VAL A 186 -44.59 -33.89 23.80
#